data_AF-A0A1J7BBF8-F1
#
_entry.id   AF-A0A1J7BBF8-F1
#
_cell.length_a   1.000
_cell.length_b   1.000
_cell.length_c   1.000
_cell.angle_alpha   90.00
_cell.angle_beta   90.00
_cell.angle_gamma   90.00
#
_symmetry.space_group_name_H-M   'P 1'
#
loop_
_entity.id
_entity.type
_entity.pdbx_description
1 polymer ?
#
loop_
_entity_poly.entity_id
_entity_poly.type
_entity_poly.pdbx_seq_one_letter_code
_entity_poly.pdbx_strand_id
1 'polypeptide(L)'
;MGAGTAAADGGGRGGSARVRPYTITGGRTRVHRELNVETLVSVLTGGPSVRRLRTRPELAAICELCVRPHSVAEVSALIRVPLGVARVLIGDLVDQGRLRVHGLGPDADPNGSPDKVLLERVLGGLRRL
;
A
#
# COMPACT_ATOMS: atom_id res chain seq x y z
N MET A 1 -0.63 -27.32 -52.63
CA MET A 1 0.55 -26.63 -53.23
C MET A 1 1.08 -25.67 -52.18
N GLY A 2 2.29 -25.93 -51.65
CA GLY A 2 3.04 -25.13 -50.64
C GLY A 2 2.53 -25.30 -49.20
N ALA A 3 3.03 -26.17 -48.31
CA ALA A 3 4.39 -26.39 -47.79
C ALA A 3 4.91 -25.27 -46.86
N GLY A 4 5.28 -25.63 -45.62
CA GLY A 4 5.94 -24.73 -44.67
C GLY A 4 5.91 -25.18 -43.21
N THR A 5 6.61 -26.28 -42.91
CA THR A 5 6.86 -26.85 -41.57
C THR A 5 8.01 -26.18 -40.81
N ALA A 6 8.03 -26.43 -39.50
CA ALA A 6 9.19 -26.61 -38.61
C ALA A 6 9.65 -25.45 -37.70
N ALA A 7 9.27 -25.59 -36.42
CA ALA A 7 10.13 -25.75 -35.24
C ALA A 7 11.51 -25.07 -35.22
N ALA A 8 11.75 -24.30 -34.15
CA ALA A 8 12.93 -24.50 -33.31
C ALA A 8 12.71 -23.93 -31.90
N ASP A 9 13.10 -24.78 -30.96
CA ASP A 9 13.19 -24.63 -29.52
C ASP A 9 14.13 -23.51 -29.08
N GLY A 10 13.90 -22.98 -27.88
CA GLY A 10 14.66 -21.88 -27.31
C GLY A 10 14.37 -21.71 -25.82
N GLY A 11 14.71 -22.72 -25.02
CA GLY A 11 14.61 -22.68 -23.57
C GLY A 11 15.35 -21.49 -22.93
N GLY A 12 14.63 -20.74 -22.11
CA GLY A 12 15.15 -19.73 -21.20
C GLY A 12 14.60 -19.95 -19.79
N ARG A 13 15.36 -20.70 -18.97
CA ARG A 13 15.14 -20.86 -17.52
C ARG A 13 15.13 -19.50 -16.82
N GLY A 14 14.18 -19.28 -15.92
CA GLY A 14 14.34 -18.33 -14.81
C GLY A 14 13.64 -16.97 -14.92
N GLY A 15 12.54 -16.85 -15.68
CA GLY A 15 11.70 -15.65 -15.60
C GLY A 15 10.59 -15.85 -14.57
N SER A 16 10.70 -15.27 -13.38
CA SER A 16 9.58 -15.13 -12.44
C SER A 16 8.35 -14.71 -13.25
N ALA A 17 7.29 -15.52 -13.26
CA ALA A 17 6.08 -15.25 -14.03
C ALA A 17 5.65 -13.81 -13.72
N ARG A 18 5.90 -12.89 -14.67
CA ARG A 18 5.75 -11.45 -14.46
C ARG A 18 4.27 -11.14 -14.57
N VAL A 19 3.56 -11.46 -13.50
CA VAL A 19 2.14 -11.14 -13.32
C VAL A 19 1.99 -9.65 -13.62
N ARG A 20 1.09 -9.30 -14.55
CA ARG A 20 0.89 -7.90 -14.89
C ARG A 20 0.36 -7.17 -13.65
N PRO A 21 0.92 -6.03 -13.24
CA PRO A 21 0.58 -5.38 -11.97
C PRO A 21 -0.90 -5.20 -11.66
N TYR A 22 -1.75 -5.09 -12.69
CA TYR A 22 -3.18 -4.86 -12.57
C TYR A 22 -4.03 -6.13 -12.43
N THR A 23 -3.46 -7.32 -12.65
CA THR A 23 -4.19 -8.57 -12.39
C THR A 23 -4.30 -8.83 -10.89
N ILE A 24 -3.35 -8.31 -10.09
CA ILE A 24 -3.36 -8.41 -8.62
C ILE A 24 -4.57 -7.68 -8.02
N THR A 25 -4.93 -6.53 -8.59
CA THR A 25 -6.08 -5.72 -8.14
C THR A 25 -7.39 -6.07 -8.86
N GLY A 26 -7.35 -6.97 -9.85
CA GLY A 26 -8.50 -7.27 -10.71
C GLY A 26 -8.92 -6.09 -11.60
N GLY A 27 -7.99 -5.21 -11.97
CA GLY A 27 -8.26 -4.01 -12.77
C GLY A 27 -8.72 -2.78 -11.98
N ARG A 28 -8.82 -2.88 -10.65
CA ARG A 28 -9.16 -1.72 -9.81
C ARG A 28 -7.98 -0.76 -9.73
N THR A 29 -8.24 0.51 -10.03
CA THR A 29 -7.26 1.61 -10.04
C THR A 29 -7.63 2.76 -9.10
N ARG A 30 -8.83 2.72 -8.50
CA ARG A 30 -9.31 3.74 -7.55
C ARG A 30 -9.43 3.13 -6.16
N VAL A 31 -8.92 3.86 -5.18
CA VAL A 31 -9.10 3.59 -3.75
C VAL A 31 -10.22 4.49 -3.25
N HIS A 32 -11.09 4.00 -2.37
CA HIS A 32 -12.18 4.81 -1.80
C HIS A 32 -11.70 5.97 -0.91
N ARG A 33 -10.42 5.96 -0.52
CA ARG A 33 -9.77 7.00 0.28
C ARG A 33 -8.45 7.41 -0.38
N GLU A 34 -8.15 8.71 -0.39
CA GLU A 34 -6.84 9.20 -0.83
C GLU A 34 -5.78 8.79 0.20
N LEU A 35 -4.91 7.87 -0.21
CA LEU A 35 -3.76 7.43 0.56
C LEU A 35 -2.50 8.07 -0.04
N ASN A 36 -2.02 9.14 0.60
CA ASN A 36 -0.77 9.78 0.21
C ASN A 36 0.41 8.84 0.45
N VAL A 37 1.55 9.13 -0.18
CA VAL A 37 2.74 8.27 -0.11
C VAL A 37 3.31 8.20 1.31
N GLU A 38 3.22 9.30 2.05
CA GLU A 38 3.66 9.48 3.42
C GLU A 38 2.66 8.97 4.47
N THR A 39 1.45 8.59 4.06
CA THR A 39 0.40 8.14 4.99
C THR A 39 0.86 6.87 5.71
N LEU A 40 0.90 6.93 7.05
CA LEU A 40 1.27 5.80 7.88
C LEU A 40 0.07 4.86 8.08
N VAL A 41 0.33 3.56 8.01
CA VAL A 41 -0.65 2.51 8.28
C VAL A 41 -0.07 1.50 9.28
N SER A 42 -0.93 0.97 10.15
CA SER A 42 -0.55 -0.16 11.02
C SER A 42 -1.71 -1.14 11.18
N VAL A 43 -1.42 -2.36 11.60
CA VAL A 43 -2.46 -3.33 11.98
C VAL A 43 -3.30 -2.78 13.13
N LEU A 44 -4.60 -3.06 13.08
CA LEU A 44 -5.51 -2.79 14.17
C LEU A 44 -5.43 -3.96 15.19
N THR A 45 -5.06 -3.66 16.43
CA THR A 45 -5.02 -4.65 17.51
C THR A 45 -6.41 -5.26 17.72
N GLY A 46 -6.53 -6.58 17.61
CA GLY A 46 -7.82 -7.30 17.70
C GLY A 46 -8.54 -7.51 16.35
N GLY A 47 -7.93 -7.12 15.23
CA GLY A 47 -8.48 -7.36 13.90
C GLY A 47 -8.59 -8.86 13.52
N PRO A 48 -9.38 -9.20 12.48
CA PRO A 48 -9.49 -10.54 11.91
C PRO A 48 -8.13 -11.25 11.76
N SER A 49 -8.03 -12.52 12.15
CA SER A 49 -6.75 -13.25 12.09
C SER A 49 -6.13 -13.21 10.68
N VAL A 50 -4.81 -12.97 10.62
CA VAL A 50 -4.01 -12.97 9.38
C VAL A 50 -4.12 -14.35 8.67
N ARG A 51 -4.37 -15.40 9.45
CA ARG A 51 -4.65 -16.77 8.97
C ARG A 51 -5.77 -16.86 7.92
N ARG A 52 -6.73 -15.93 7.89
CA ARG A 52 -7.79 -15.91 6.85
C ARG A 52 -7.34 -15.33 5.51
N LEU A 53 -6.13 -14.76 5.42
CA LEU A 53 -5.57 -14.17 4.19
C LEU A 53 -4.67 -15.13 3.40
N ARG A 54 -4.61 -16.42 3.76
CA ARG A 54 -3.73 -17.41 3.11
C ARG A 54 -3.94 -17.55 1.60
N THR A 55 -5.12 -17.18 1.10
CA THR A 55 -5.45 -17.18 -0.33
C THR A 55 -4.94 -15.96 -1.09
N ARG A 56 -4.42 -14.94 -0.39
CA ARG A 56 -3.89 -13.68 -0.94
C ARG A 56 -2.59 -13.29 -0.23
N PRO A 57 -1.44 -13.82 -0.68
CA PRO A 57 -0.17 -13.69 0.03
C PRO A 57 0.27 -12.23 0.21
N GLU A 58 -0.09 -11.34 -0.71
CA GLU A 58 0.24 -9.92 -0.65
C GLU A 58 -0.47 -9.21 0.51
N LEU A 59 -1.75 -9.54 0.75
CA LEU A 59 -2.52 -8.97 1.87
C LEU A 59 -1.97 -9.46 3.21
N ALA A 60 -1.57 -10.74 3.28
CA ALA A 60 -0.93 -11.30 4.47
C ALA A 60 0.42 -10.63 4.76
N ALA A 61 1.26 -10.46 3.74
CA ALA A 61 2.56 -9.80 3.86
C ALA A 61 2.42 -8.35 4.33
N ILE A 62 1.43 -7.60 3.83
CA ILE A 62 1.16 -6.23 4.31
C ILE A 62 0.77 -6.25 5.80
N CYS A 63 -0.06 -7.20 6.25
CA CYS A 63 -0.43 -7.27 7.67
C CYS A 63 0.77 -7.62 8.57
N GLU A 64 1.63 -8.53 8.13
CA GLU A 64 2.85 -8.89 8.87
C GLU A 64 3.82 -7.71 8.96
N LEU A 65 3.98 -6.97 7.86
CA LEU A 65 4.84 -5.79 7.80
C LEU A 65 4.31 -4.67 8.70
N CYS A 66 3.00 -4.40 8.64
CA CYS A 66 2.36 -3.29 9.31
C CYS A 66 2.07 -3.52 10.81
N VAL A 67 2.67 -4.55 11.44
CA VAL A 67 2.67 -4.69 12.91
C VAL A 67 3.28 -3.44 13.57
N ARG A 68 4.27 -2.83 12.91
CA ARG A 68 4.73 -1.46 13.19
C ARG A 68 4.18 -0.51 12.12
N PRO A 69 3.96 0.77 12.45
CA PRO A 69 3.55 1.76 11.45
C PRO A 69 4.56 1.85 10.30
N HIS A 70 4.07 1.79 9.06
CA HIS A 70 4.85 2.02 7.85
C HIS A 70 4.06 2.93 6.92
N SER A 71 4.76 3.75 6.13
CA SER A 71 4.14 4.57 5.10
C SER A 71 3.69 3.73 3.90
N VAL A 72 2.73 4.22 3.12
CA VAL A 72 2.30 3.58 1.87
C VAL A 72 3.48 3.37 0.91
N ALA A 73 4.41 4.33 0.85
CA ALA A 73 5.63 4.23 0.05
C ALA A 73 6.53 3.07 0.52
N GLU A 74 6.77 2.96 1.83
CA GLU A 74 7.58 1.87 2.40
C GLU A 74 6.92 0.52 2.14
N VAL A 75 5.60 0.41 2.34
CA VAL A 75 4.87 -0.84 2.06
C VAL A 75 5.07 -1.27 0.61
N SER A 76 4.89 -0.35 -0.35
CA SER A 76 5.12 -0.61 -1.78
C SER A 76 6.55 -1.09 -2.07
N ALA A 77 7.54 -0.45 -1.47
CA ALA A 77 8.95 -0.78 -1.65
C ALA A 77 9.30 -2.16 -1.05
N LEU A 78 8.81 -2.44 0.16
CA LEU A 78 9.16 -3.64 0.92
C LEU A 78 8.52 -4.91 0.36
N ILE A 79 7.26 -4.82 -0.09
CA ILE A 79 6.57 -5.96 -0.73
C ILE A 79 6.78 -5.99 -2.25
N ARG A 80 7.55 -5.04 -2.81
CA ARG A 80 7.97 -4.95 -4.22
C ARG A 80 6.81 -4.95 -5.22
N VAL A 81 5.74 -4.22 -4.91
CA VAL A 81 4.62 -3.99 -5.84
C VAL A 81 4.55 -2.51 -6.23
N PRO A 82 4.01 -2.15 -7.41
CA PRO A 82 3.86 -0.74 -7.78
C PRO A 82 2.98 0.02 -6.79
N LEU A 83 3.26 1.31 -6.61
CA LEU A 83 2.59 2.16 -5.62
C LEU A 83 1.05 2.14 -5.74
N GLY A 84 0.52 2.17 -6.97
CA GLY A 84 -0.93 2.08 -7.19
C GLY A 84 -1.53 0.76 -6.72
N VAL A 85 -0.80 -0.35 -6.86
CA VAL A 85 -1.21 -1.67 -6.36
C VAL A 85 -1.19 -1.69 -4.84
N ALA A 86 -0.12 -1.19 -4.22
CA ALA A 86 -0.02 -1.08 -2.77
C ALA A 86 -1.18 -0.26 -2.19
N ARG A 87 -1.50 0.90 -2.78
CA ARG A 87 -2.65 1.74 -2.37
C ARG A 87 -3.97 0.98 -2.39
N VAL A 88 -4.23 0.22 -3.45
CA VAL A 88 -5.46 -0.58 -3.56
C VAL A 88 -5.51 -1.69 -2.51
N LEU A 89 -4.41 -2.43 -2.33
CA LEU A 89 -4.35 -3.52 -1.34
C LEU A 89 -4.46 -3.00 0.11
N ILE A 90 -3.84 -1.86 0.41
CA ILE A 90 -3.94 -1.20 1.71
C ILE A 90 -5.38 -0.73 1.93
N GLY A 91 -6.00 -0.08 0.93
CA GLY A 91 -7.40 0.33 0.98
C GLY A 91 -8.34 -0.84 1.32
N ASP A 92 -8.17 -1.98 0.64
CA ASP A 92 -8.96 -3.19 0.91
C ASP A 92 -8.82 -3.67 2.36
N LEU A 93 -7.61 -3.59 2.94
CA LEU A 93 -7.37 -4.01 4.32
C LEU A 93 -7.93 -3.01 5.34
N VAL A 94 -7.93 -1.72 5.02
CA VAL A 94 -8.55 -0.67 5.83
C VAL A 94 -10.07 -0.85 5.83
N ASP A 95 -10.67 -1.08 4.66
CA ASP A 95 -12.12 -1.31 4.53
C ASP A 95 -12.57 -2.59 5.23
N GLN A 96 -11.70 -3.61 5.31
CA GLN A 96 -11.92 -4.83 6.10
C GLN A 96 -11.66 -4.67 7.61
N GLY A 97 -11.29 -3.47 8.08
CA GLY A 97 -10.97 -3.21 9.48
C GLY A 97 -9.72 -3.94 9.99
N ARG A 98 -8.79 -4.30 9.09
CA ARG A 98 -7.53 -4.98 9.43
C ARG A 98 -6.38 -4.00 9.65
N LEU A 99 -6.37 -2.91 8.90
CA LEU A 99 -5.42 -1.82 9.07
C LEU A 99 -6.13 -0.56 9.57
N ARG A 100 -5.42 0.22 10.37
CA ARG A 100 -5.76 1.61 10.67
C ARG A 100 -4.85 2.54 9.88
N VAL A 101 -5.43 3.63 9.40
CA VAL A 101 -4.71 4.76 8.80
C VAL A 101 -4.41 5.78 9.90
N HIS A 102 -3.17 6.23 9.97
CA HIS A 102 -2.78 7.32 10.86
C HIS A 102 -2.75 8.61 10.04
N GLY A 103 -3.70 9.50 10.30
CA GLY A 103 -3.66 10.87 9.77
C GLY A 103 -2.86 11.79 10.69
N LEU A 104 -2.68 13.06 10.28
CA LEU A 104 -2.53 14.12 11.28
C LEU A 104 -3.78 14.04 12.18
N GLY A 105 -3.61 14.25 13.49
CA GLY A 105 -4.60 13.93 14.52
C GLY A 105 -5.98 14.61 14.34
N PRO A 106 -6.90 14.43 15.29
CA PRO A 106 -8.26 14.99 15.23
C PRO A 106 -8.33 16.52 14.98
N ASP A 107 -7.22 17.24 15.15
CA ASP A 107 -7.08 18.68 14.93
C ASP A 107 -6.63 19.07 13.50
N ALA A 108 -6.45 18.10 12.61
CA ALA A 108 -6.09 18.37 11.22
C ALA A 108 -7.34 18.59 10.37
N ASP A 109 -7.34 19.71 9.64
CA ASP A 109 -8.36 20.02 8.64
C ASP A 109 -8.49 18.86 7.62
N PRO A 110 -9.66 18.57 7.05
CA PRO A 110 -9.83 17.62 5.94
C PRO A 110 -8.87 17.81 4.75
N ASN A 111 -8.26 19.01 4.61
CA ASN A 111 -7.22 19.28 3.63
C ASN A 111 -5.79 18.96 4.11
N GLY A 112 -5.62 18.28 5.26
CA GLY A 112 -4.33 17.91 5.83
C GLY A 112 -3.51 19.10 6.35
N SER A 113 -4.13 20.27 6.50
CA SER A 113 -3.46 21.47 6.99
C SER A 113 -3.30 21.38 8.51
N PRO A 114 -2.08 21.54 9.06
CA PRO A 114 -1.89 21.59 10.49
C PRO A 114 -2.60 22.81 11.08
N ASP A 115 -3.14 22.67 12.29
CA ASP A 115 -3.80 23.78 13.00
C ASP A 115 -2.89 25.02 13.00
N LYS A 116 -3.40 26.13 12.45
CA LYS A 116 -2.68 27.39 12.35
C LYS A 116 -2.25 27.89 13.73
N VAL A 117 -3.05 27.63 14.77
CA VAL A 117 -2.72 28.02 16.15
C VAL A 117 -1.50 27.24 16.65
N LEU A 118 -1.41 25.95 16.34
CA LEU A 118 -0.22 25.15 16.63
C LEU A 118 1.01 25.68 15.89
N LEU A 119 0.88 25.98 14.59
CA LEU A 119 1.99 26.51 13.78
C LEU A 119 2.49 27.87 14.29
N GLU A 120 1.60 28.77 14.70
CA GLU A 120 1.95 30.06 15.29
C GLU A 120 2.67 29.88 16.64
N ARG A 121 2.24 28.91 17.46
CA ARG A 121 2.93 28.58 18.73
C ARG A 121 4.33 28.04 18.49
N VAL A 122 4.50 27.12 17.53
CA VAL A 122 5.81 26.57 17.16
C VAL A 122 6.73 27.65 16.62
N LEU A 123 6.24 28.49 15.69
CA LEU A 123 7.00 29.60 15.12
C LEU A 123 7.45 30.60 16.21
N GLY A 124 6.55 30.93 17.15
CA GLY A 124 6.88 31.75 18.29
C GLY A 124 7.97 31.13 19.17
N GLY A 125 7.94 29.80 19.36
CA GLY A 125 8.98 29.06 20.08
C GLY A 125 10.34 29.10 19.39
N LEU A 126 10.38 28.84 18.08
CA LEU A 126 11.62 28.81 17.28
C LEU A 126 12.30 30.18 17.17
N ARG A 127 11.55 31.27 17.20
CA ARG A 127 12.10 32.65 17.13
C ARG A 127 12.68 33.17 18.45
N ARG A 128 12.47 32.45 19.56
CA ARG A 128 12.99 32.81 20.89
C ARG A 128 14.23 32.00 21.29
N LEU A 129 14.78 31.24 20.36
CA LEU A 129 16.07 30.55 20.44
C LEU A 129 17.09 31.33 19.60
#